data_AF-A0A9X3CJ61-F1
#
_entry.id   AF-A0A9X3CJ61-F1
#
_cell.length_a   1.000
_cell.length_b   1.000
_cell.length_c   1.000
_cell.angle_alpha   90.00
_cell.angle_beta   90.00
_cell.angle_gamma   90.00
#
_symmetry.space_group_name_H-M   'P 1'
#
loop_
_entity.id
_entity.type
_entity.pdbx_description
1 polymer ?
#
loop_
_entity_poly.entity_id
_entity_poly.type
_entity_poly.pdbx_seq_one_letter_code
_entity_poly.pdbx_strand_id
1 'polypeptide(L)'
;MTLPLMWFETSYTRIKKWDTEGLSLLEAETALDTYLTENNPISLEMADYVAENWTCRRIQMLDSDARRTLMKIWDEREIAAQG
;
A
#
# COMPACT_ATOMS: atom_id res chain seq x y z
N MET A 1 -17.15 4.95 1.72
CA MET A 1 -17.13 4.56 3.14
C MET A 1 -16.30 5.58 3.89
N THR A 2 -16.78 6.10 5.01
CA THR A 2 -16.00 6.94 5.93
C THR A 2 -15.31 6.04 6.95
N LEU A 3 -13.98 6.11 7.00
CA LEU A 3 -13.19 5.35 7.95
C LEU A 3 -13.29 5.99 9.35
N PRO A 4 -13.35 5.21 10.44
CA PRO A 4 -13.40 5.76 11.80
C PRO A 4 -12.09 6.48 12.16
N LEU A 5 -12.15 7.47 13.05
CA LEU A 5 -10.98 8.26 13.49
C LEU A 5 -9.80 7.41 14.01
N MET A 6 -10.09 6.32 14.75
CA MET A 6 -9.08 5.38 15.23
C MET A 6 -8.27 4.72 14.09
N TRP A 7 -8.85 4.62 12.90
CA TRP A 7 -8.13 4.14 11.73
C TRP A 7 -7.03 5.16 11.35
N PHE A 8 -7.34 6.45 11.22
CA PHE A 8 -6.30 7.44 10.91
C PHE A 8 -5.17 7.52 11.96
N GLU A 9 -5.46 7.31 13.24
CA GLU A 9 -4.42 7.23 14.29
C GLU A 9 -3.52 5.99 14.14
N THR A 10 -4.11 4.85 13.77
CA THR A 10 -3.37 3.61 13.52
C THR A 10 -2.61 3.65 12.18
N SER A 11 -3.09 4.39 11.18
CA SER A 11 -2.41 4.70 9.92
C SER A 11 -1.08 5.41 10.17
N TYR A 12 -1.16 6.53 10.88
CA TYR A 12 0.02 7.32 11.21
C TYR A 12 1.06 6.49 11.99
N THR A 13 0.59 5.66 12.93
CA THR A 13 1.47 4.77 13.69
C THR A 13 2.16 3.72 12.82
N ARG A 14 1.47 3.16 11.81
CA ARG A 14 2.06 2.17 10.90
C ARG A 14 3.05 2.78 9.93
N ILE A 15 2.71 3.92 9.32
CA ILE A 15 3.63 4.63 8.42
C ILE A 15 4.90 5.00 9.19
N LYS A 16 4.75 5.58 10.39
CA LYS A 16 5.89 5.91 11.25
C LYS A 16 6.74 4.68 11.58
N LYS A 17 6.12 3.52 11.83
CA LYS A 17 6.84 2.27 12.06
C LYS A 17 7.67 1.88 10.84
N TRP A 18 7.10 1.94 9.64
CA TRP A 18 7.81 1.64 8.39
C TRP A 18 8.96 2.62 8.11
N ASP A 19 8.80 3.89 8.47
CA ASP A 19 9.86 4.89 8.38
C ASP A 19 11.01 4.60 9.34
N THR A 20 10.71 4.19 10.58
CA THR A 20 11.72 3.98 11.62
C THR A 20 12.41 2.61 11.56
N GLU A 21 11.65 1.55 11.30
CA GLU A 21 12.13 0.16 11.34
C GLU A 21 12.43 -0.37 9.93
N GLY A 22 11.96 0.32 8.90
CA GLY A 22 11.93 -0.20 7.54
C GLY A 22 10.73 -1.12 7.30
N LEU A 23 10.44 -1.33 6.02
CA LEU A 23 9.38 -2.23 5.57
C LEU A 23 10.01 -3.39 4.78
N SER A 24 9.77 -4.63 5.21
CA SER A 24 10.25 -5.80 4.46
C SER A 24 9.42 -6.05 3.20
N LEU A 25 9.98 -6.81 2.25
CA LEU A 25 9.26 -7.22 1.03
C LEU A 25 8.01 -8.04 1.38
N LEU A 26 8.15 -9.00 2.31
CA LEU A 26 7.05 -9.87 2.73
C LEU A 26 5.89 -9.11 3.39
N GLU A 27 6.19 -8.10 4.21
CA GLU A 27 5.15 -7.26 4.82
C GLU A 27 4.41 -6.45 3.75
N ALA A 28 5.12 -5.93 2.75
CA ALA A 28 4.50 -5.22 1.64
C ALA A 28 3.61 -6.15 0.80
N GLU A 29 4.09 -7.34 0.47
CA GLU A 29 3.34 -8.37 -0.28
C GLU A 29 2.08 -8.79 0.47
N THR A 30 2.20 -9.09 1.77
CA THR A 30 1.08 -9.48 2.63
C THR A 30 0.04 -8.36 2.73
N ALA A 31 0.48 -7.11 2.84
CA ALA A 31 -0.43 -5.97 2.88
C ALA A 31 -1.15 -5.76 1.54
N LEU A 32 -0.45 -5.92 0.41
CA LEU A 32 -1.04 -5.80 -0.92
C LEU A 32 -2.06 -6.92 -1.21
N ASP A 33 -1.82 -8.13 -0.72
CA ASP A 33 -2.75 -9.27 -0.89
C ASP A 33 -4.14 -9.02 -0.26
N THR A 34 -4.22 -8.12 0.73
CA THR A 34 -5.51 -7.76 1.36
C THR A 34 -6.43 -6.89 0.51
N TYR A 35 -6.00 -6.47 -0.69
CA TYR A 35 -6.75 -5.56 -1.55
C TYR A 35 -8.16 -6.06 -1.93
N LEU A 36 -8.35 -7.36 -2.13
CA LEU A 36 -9.66 -7.95 -2.45
C LEU A 36 -10.51 -8.28 -1.21
N THR A 37 -10.04 -7.94 -0.01
CA THR A 37 -10.71 -8.24 1.26
C THR A 37 -11.29 -6.98 1.91
N GLU A 38 -12.00 -7.14 3.04
CA GLU A 38 -12.47 -6.01 3.85
C GLU A 38 -11.33 -5.15 4.42
N ASN A 39 -10.09 -5.67 4.44
CA ASN A 39 -8.88 -4.94 4.83
C ASN A 39 -8.24 -4.13 3.68
N ASN A 40 -8.96 -3.93 2.57
CA ASN A 40 -8.54 -3.11 1.44
C ASN A 40 -7.86 -1.77 1.83
N PRO A 41 -8.30 -1.00 2.85
CA PRO A 41 -7.65 0.25 3.21
C PRO A 41 -6.14 0.11 3.54
N ILE A 42 -5.70 -1.05 4.04
CA ILE A 42 -4.28 -1.32 4.33
C ILE A 42 -3.50 -1.47 3.03
N SER A 43 -4.05 -2.20 2.06
CA SER A 43 -3.40 -2.37 0.75
C SER A 43 -3.27 -1.04 -0.01
N LEU A 44 -4.25 -0.14 0.13
CA LEU A 44 -4.22 1.20 -0.46
C LEU A 44 -3.16 2.08 0.20
N GLU A 45 -3.08 2.08 1.53
CA GLU A 45 -2.03 2.77 2.29
C GLU A 45 -0.64 2.23 1.93
N MET A 46 -0.50 0.91 1.80
CA MET A 46 0.75 0.27 1.40
C MET A 46 1.17 0.70 -0.01
N ALA A 47 0.23 0.74 -0.96
CA ALA A 47 0.52 1.16 -2.32
C ALA A 47 0.99 2.63 -2.39
N ASP A 48 0.43 3.50 -1.55
CA ASP A 48 0.86 4.91 -1.44
C ASP A 48 2.26 5.01 -0.84
N TYR A 49 2.48 4.32 0.28
CA TYR A 49 3.78 4.30 0.92
C TYR A 49 4.88 3.80 -0.01
N VAL A 50 4.63 2.72 -0.74
CA VAL A 50 5.57 2.14 -1.72
C VAL A 50 5.79 3.11 -2.88
N ALA A 51 4.75 3.77 -3.40
CA ALA A 51 4.89 4.75 -4.47
C ALA A 51 5.80 5.93 -4.09
N GLU A 52 5.65 6.44 -2.88
CA GLU A 52 6.38 7.61 -2.40
C GLU A 52 7.80 7.28 -1.94
N ASN A 53 8.01 6.11 -1.34
CA ASN A 53 9.25 5.80 -0.62
C ASN A 53 10.12 4.74 -1.28
N TRP A 54 9.58 3.92 -2.19
CA TRP A 54 10.35 2.84 -2.81
C TRP A 54 10.83 3.20 -4.21
N THR A 55 12.05 2.77 -4.52
CA THR A 55 12.57 2.86 -5.89
C THR A 55 11.95 1.78 -6.77
N CYS A 56 11.87 2.04 -8.09
CA CYS A 56 11.43 1.05 -9.08
C CYS A 56 12.14 -0.31 -8.95
N ARG A 57 13.44 -0.30 -8.61
CA ARG A 57 14.23 -1.52 -8.40
C ARG A 57 13.69 -2.36 -7.23
N ARG A 58 13.31 -1.71 -6.14
CA ARG A 58 12.76 -2.40 -4.97
C ARG A 58 11.37 -2.97 -5.26
N ILE A 59 10.56 -2.25 -6.02
CA ILE A 59 9.25 -2.72 -6.48
C ILE A 59 9.38 -3.95 -7.38
N GLN A 60 10.39 -4.00 -8.25
CA GLN A 60 10.66 -5.18 -9.07
C GLN A 60 11.04 -6.42 -8.24
N MET A 61 11.49 -6.26 -6.99
CA MET A 61 11.81 -7.39 -6.11
C MET A 61 10.59 -8.00 -5.43
N LEU A 62 9.43 -7.32 -5.47
CA LEU A 62 8.17 -7.90 -5.02
C LEU A 62 7.77 -9.08 -5.91
N ASP A 63 6.99 -9.99 -5.36
CA ASP A 63 6.39 -11.10 -6.09
C ASP A 63 5.52 -10.62 -7.28
N SER A 64 5.22 -11.52 -8.21
CA SER A 64 4.47 -11.17 -9.41
C SER A 64 3.06 -10.69 -9.14
N ASP A 65 2.39 -11.20 -8.11
CA ASP A 65 0.99 -10.93 -7.82
C ASP A 65 0.85 -9.62 -7.03
N ALA A 66 1.71 -9.38 -6.03
CA ALA A 66 1.86 -8.12 -5.34
C ALA A 66 2.16 -6.97 -6.30
N ARG A 67 3.06 -7.16 -7.29
CA ARG A 67 3.29 -6.14 -8.34
C ARG A 67 2.05 -5.90 -9.18
N ARG A 68 1.32 -6.94 -9.58
CA ARG A 68 0.07 -6.76 -10.34
C ARG A 68 -0.97 -5.98 -9.54
N THR A 69 -1.10 -6.29 -8.26
CA THR A 69 -2.02 -5.59 -7.36
C THR A 69 -1.61 -4.13 -7.17
N LEU A 70 -0.31 -3.86 -6.95
CA LEU A 70 0.23 -2.50 -6.85
C LEU A 70 -0.08 -1.69 -8.11
N MET A 71 0.20 -2.24 -9.28
CA MET A 71 -0.04 -1.57 -10.57
C MET A 71 -1.53 -1.34 -10.79
N LYS A 72 -2.39 -2.31 -10.46
CA LYS A 72 -3.84 -2.15 -10.55
C LYS A 72 -4.35 -1.01 -9.67
N ILE A 73 -3.87 -0.91 -8.42
CA ILE A 73 -4.23 0.18 -7.50
C ILE A 73 -3.82 1.53 -8.08
N TRP A 74 -2.63 1.63 -8.68
CA TRP A 74 -2.17 2.86 -9.31
C TRP A 74 -2.97 3.25 -10.54
N ASP A 75 -3.25 2.30 -11.44
CA ASP A 75 -4.06 2.55 -12.63
C ASP A 75 -5.46 3.07 -12.25
N GLU A 76 -6.10 2.45 -11.24
CA GLU A 76 -7.40 2.89 -10.74
C GLU A 76 -7.35 4.31 -10.15
N ARG A 77 -6.26 4.67 -9.48
CA ARG A 77 -6.06 6.01 -8.92
C ARG A 77 -5.78 7.07 -9.98
N GLU A 78 -4.98 6.77 -11.00
CA GLU A 78 -4.79 7.69 -12.13
C GLU A 78 -6.11 7.97 -12.84
N ILE A 79 -6.92 6.94 -13.08
CA ILE A 79 -8.24 7.10 -13.69
C ILE A 79 -9.14 7.98 -12.81
N ALA A 80 -9.14 7.75 -11.48
CA ALA A 80 -9.92 8.55 -10.54
C ALA A 80 -9.43 10.01 -10.42
N ALA A 81 -8.15 10.28 -10.64
CA ALA A 81 -7.59 11.64 -10.61
C ALA A 81 -7.86 12.44 -11.89
N GLN A 82 -8.17 11.76 -13.00
CA GLN A 82 -8.48 12.37 -14.29
C GLN A 82 -9.98 12.61 -14.53
N GLY A 83 -10.87 12.06 -13.69
CA GLY A 83 -12.32 12.20 -13.76
C GLY A 83 -12.89 13.24 -12.81
#